data_AF-A0A6N4AIT1-F1
#
_entry.id   AF-A0A6N4AIT1-F1
#
_cell.length_a   1.000
_cell.length_b   1.000
_cell.length_c   1.000
_cell.angle_alpha   90.00
_cell.angle_beta   90.00
_cell.angle_gamma   90.00
#
_symmetry.space_group_name_H-M   'P 1'
#
loop_
_entity.id
_entity.type
_entity.pdbx_description
1 polymer ?
#
loop_
_entity_poly.entity_id
_entity_poly.type
_entity_poly.pdbx_seq_one_letter_code
_entity_poly.pdbx_strand_id
1 'polypeptide(L)'
;MKNYYSLAFLFIFFNMNSQIDSLKMNVDGFPKIENQLSGVSKSEIHDRVKSWINRTFREPANVLKAEEKGSYIRIAATSSFTFKYMGNTTYDYDYNVEIDINDESWSYRIFDVSMYRQRIPEYFYDSKGRMRTGKMYLKIRESFLNDVNRIYFSLNEFINK
;
A
#
# COMPACT_ATOMS: atom_id res chain seq x y z
N MET A 1 -41.07 16.31 -46.42
CA MET A 1 -40.81 16.26 -44.96
C MET A 1 -39.35 15.89 -44.78
N LYS A 2 -38.53 16.80 -44.22
CA LYS A 2 -37.08 16.58 -44.03
C LYS A 2 -36.87 15.97 -42.65
N ASN A 3 -36.37 14.74 -42.61
CA ASN A 3 -36.06 14.05 -41.36
C ASN A 3 -34.72 14.58 -40.83
N TYR A 4 -34.75 15.22 -39.67
CA TYR A 4 -33.55 15.60 -38.94
C TYR A 4 -33.09 14.39 -38.13
N TYR A 5 -31.95 13.80 -38.51
CA TYR A 5 -31.27 12.84 -37.64
C TYR A 5 -30.59 13.64 -36.53
N SER A 6 -31.17 13.60 -35.33
CA SER A 6 -30.56 14.14 -34.12
C SER A 6 -29.35 13.28 -33.78
N LEU A 7 -28.15 13.85 -33.95
CA LEU A 7 -26.89 13.21 -33.59
C LEU A 7 -26.76 13.23 -32.06
N ALA A 8 -27.27 12.20 -31.38
CA ALA A 8 -27.11 12.06 -29.95
C ALA A 8 -25.65 11.74 -29.63
N PHE A 9 -24.90 12.74 -29.17
CA PHE A 9 -23.56 12.56 -28.61
C PHE A 9 -23.69 11.83 -27.27
N LEU A 10 -23.49 10.51 -27.29
CA LEU A 10 -23.50 9.67 -26.10
C LEU A 10 -22.22 9.96 -25.30
N PHE A 11 -22.29 10.86 -24.32
CA PHE A 11 -21.23 11.00 -23.32
C PHE A 11 -21.22 9.72 -22.47
N ILE A 12 -20.37 8.77 -22.86
CA ILE A 12 -20.02 7.64 -22.00
C ILE A 12 -19.13 8.21 -20.89
N PHE A 13 -19.75 8.55 -19.76
CA PHE A 13 -19.01 8.72 -18.51
C PHE A 13 -18.49 7.35 -18.11
N PHE A 14 -17.29 7.00 -18.57
CA PHE A 14 -16.51 5.91 -18.03
C PHE A 14 -16.23 6.23 -16.55
N ASN A 15 -17.09 5.75 -15.65
CA ASN A 15 -16.72 5.59 -14.26
C ASN A 15 -15.74 4.41 -14.19
N MET A 16 -14.48 4.65 -14.53
CA MET A 16 -13.37 3.75 -14.24
C MET A 16 -13.09 3.79 -12.73
N ASN A 17 -14.01 3.27 -11.92
CA ASN A 17 -13.63 2.78 -10.60
C ASN A 17 -12.94 1.43 -10.82
N SER A 18 -11.73 1.47 -11.40
CA SER A 18 -10.82 0.34 -11.42
C SER A 18 -10.58 -0.05 -9.97
N GLN A 19 -10.94 -1.28 -9.62
CA GLN A 19 -10.57 -1.87 -8.34
C GLN A 19 -9.05 -1.81 -8.23
N ILE A 20 -8.54 -1.17 -7.17
CA ILE A 20 -7.10 -1.09 -6.94
C ILE A 20 -6.55 -2.49 -6.69
N ASP A 21 -5.50 -2.85 -7.43
CA ASP A 21 -4.85 -4.15 -7.27
C ASP A 21 -4.20 -4.26 -5.90
N SER A 22 -4.36 -5.42 -5.26
CA SER A 22 -3.69 -5.72 -4.00
C SER A 22 -2.19 -5.98 -4.20
N LEU A 23 -1.40 -5.59 -3.21
CA LEU A 23 0.00 -5.93 -3.09
C LEU A 23 0.15 -7.46 -3.02
N LYS A 24 1.03 -7.98 -3.88
CA LYS A 24 1.41 -9.39 -3.93
C LYS A 24 2.88 -9.53 -3.52
N MET A 25 3.14 -10.36 -2.52
CA MET A 25 4.50 -10.68 -2.09
C MET A 25 5.09 -11.82 -2.95
N ASN A 26 6.33 -11.66 -3.39
CA ASN A 26 7.16 -12.66 -4.05
C ASN A 26 8.40 -13.01 -3.18
N VAL A 27 9.38 -13.72 -3.74
CA VAL A 27 10.61 -14.12 -3.02
C VAL A 27 11.48 -12.91 -2.65
N ASP A 28 11.45 -11.88 -3.47
CA ASP A 28 12.21 -10.63 -3.30
C ASP A 28 11.45 -9.57 -2.47
N GLY A 29 10.29 -9.95 -1.89
CA GLY A 29 9.44 -9.08 -1.09
C GLY A 29 8.25 -8.53 -1.88
N PHE A 30 7.96 -7.24 -1.73
CA PHE A 30 6.86 -6.58 -2.44
C PHE A 30 7.41 -5.77 -3.63
N PRO A 31 6.89 -6.00 -4.85
CA PRO A 31 7.25 -5.19 -5.98
C PRO A 31 6.73 -3.76 -5.79
N LYS A 32 7.44 -2.81 -6.42
CA LYS A 32 6.96 -1.43 -6.55
C LYS A 32 5.68 -1.43 -7.41
N ILE A 33 4.65 -0.71 -6.96
CA ILE A 33 3.41 -0.51 -7.71
C ILE A 33 3.36 0.94 -8.19
N GLU A 34 3.00 1.13 -9.46
CA GLU A 34 2.77 2.44 -10.05
C GLU A 34 1.27 2.67 -10.25
N ASN A 35 0.82 3.87 -9.89
CA ASN A 35 -0.57 4.29 -9.96
C ASN A 35 -0.66 5.56 -10.80
N GLN A 36 -1.60 5.56 -11.75
CA GLN A 36 -1.88 6.73 -12.59
C GLN A 36 -2.88 7.64 -11.88
N LEU A 37 -2.60 8.94 -11.90
CA LEU A 37 -3.45 9.98 -11.33
C LEU A 37 -3.32 11.27 -12.14
N SER A 38 -4.15 11.41 -13.16
CA SER A 38 -4.19 12.60 -14.01
C SER A 38 -4.91 13.77 -13.32
N GLY A 39 -4.48 14.99 -13.60
CA GLY A 39 -5.17 16.22 -13.17
C GLY A 39 -4.89 16.66 -11.73
N VAL A 40 -4.01 15.96 -11.01
CA VAL A 40 -3.54 16.34 -9.67
C VAL A 40 -2.07 16.73 -9.74
N SER A 41 -1.71 17.87 -9.18
CA SER A 41 -0.32 18.34 -9.21
C SER A 41 0.58 17.54 -8.26
N LYS A 42 1.89 17.46 -8.55
CA LYS A 42 2.89 16.85 -7.65
C LYS A 42 2.82 17.38 -6.22
N SER A 43 2.67 18.70 -6.06
CA SER A 43 2.56 19.34 -4.74
C SER A 43 1.32 18.87 -4.00
N GLU A 44 0.21 18.73 -4.71
CA GLU A 44 -1.05 18.28 -4.12
C GLU A 44 -1.00 16.80 -3.71
N ILE A 45 -0.42 15.92 -4.54
CA ILE A 45 -0.16 14.52 -4.16
C ILE A 45 0.70 14.49 -2.90
N HIS A 46 1.77 15.28 -2.87
CA HIS A 46 2.66 15.35 -1.73
C HIS A 46 1.93 15.81 -0.45
N ASP A 47 1.10 16.85 -0.52
CA ASP A 47 0.32 17.34 0.62
C ASP A 47 -0.71 16.30 1.10
N ARG A 48 -1.31 15.53 0.19
CA ARG A 48 -2.20 14.40 0.52
C ARG A 48 -1.45 13.27 1.22
N VAL A 49 -0.23 12.93 0.76
CA VAL A 49 0.63 11.95 1.43
C VAL A 49 0.99 12.43 2.85
N LYS A 50 1.38 13.70 3.02
CA LYS A 50 1.68 14.27 4.34
C LYS A 50 0.47 14.24 5.26
N SER A 51 -0.71 14.53 4.73
CA SER A 51 -1.98 14.44 5.46
C SER A 51 -2.29 13.01 5.90
N TRP A 52 -2.04 12.03 5.02
CA TRP A 52 -2.14 10.62 5.36
C TRP A 52 -1.17 10.24 6.48
N ILE A 53 0.11 10.64 6.41
CA ILE A 53 1.10 10.35 7.47
C ILE A 53 0.63 10.93 8.81
N ASN A 54 0.20 12.20 8.80
CA ASN A 54 -0.28 12.89 10.01
C ASN A 54 -1.53 12.24 10.61
N ARG A 55 -2.38 11.61 9.78
CA ARG A 55 -3.59 10.92 10.24
C ARG A 55 -3.32 9.50 10.70
N THR A 56 -2.45 8.79 10.01
CA THR A 56 -2.20 7.36 10.20
C THR A 56 -1.26 7.08 11.37
N PHE A 57 -0.25 7.92 11.57
CA PHE A 57 0.77 7.70 12.58
C PHE A 57 0.59 8.63 13.77
N ARG A 58 0.64 8.07 14.98
CA ARG A 58 0.52 8.84 16.23
C ARG A 58 1.64 9.86 16.40
N GLU A 59 2.85 9.50 15.93
CA GLU A 59 4.04 10.35 16.00
C GLU A 59 4.64 10.52 14.58
N PRO A 60 4.03 11.38 13.73
CA PRO A 60 4.41 11.54 12.33
C PRO A 60 5.89 11.88 12.13
N ALA A 61 6.44 12.71 13.01
CA ALA A 61 7.85 13.12 12.96
C ALA A 61 8.82 11.95 13.20
N ASN A 62 8.40 10.91 13.93
CA ASN A 62 9.25 9.76 14.22
C ASN A 62 9.28 8.76 13.07
N VAL A 63 8.21 8.67 12.28
CA VAL A 63 8.12 7.75 11.14
C VAL A 63 8.68 8.35 9.86
N LEU A 64 8.62 9.67 9.67
CA LEU A 64 9.17 10.33 8.47
C LEU A 64 10.70 10.28 8.49
N LYS A 65 11.31 9.61 7.50
CA LYS A 65 12.77 9.43 7.43
C LYS A 65 13.43 10.25 6.33
N ALA A 66 12.72 10.50 5.23
CA ALA A 66 13.19 11.38 4.17
C ALA A 66 12.00 12.03 3.47
N GLU A 67 12.24 13.24 2.97
CA GLU A 67 11.26 14.04 2.23
C GLU A 67 12.02 14.91 1.23
N GLU A 68 11.67 14.80 -0.03
CA GLU A 68 12.02 15.75 -1.07
C GLU A 68 10.72 16.32 -1.62
N LYS A 69 10.54 17.63 -1.39
CA LYS A 69 9.25 18.28 -1.59
C LYS A 69 8.78 18.13 -3.04
N GLY A 70 7.63 17.46 -3.21
CA GLY A 70 6.98 17.27 -4.51
C GLY A 70 7.51 16.09 -5.33
N SER A 71 8.45 15.30 -4.83
CA SER A 71 9.02 14.18 -5.57
C SER A 71 9.09 12.90 -4.77
N TYR A 72 9.34 12.96 -3.45
CA TYR A 72 9.67 11.77 -2.69
C TYR A 72 9.34 11.87 -1.21
N ILE A 73 8.79 10.78 -0.66
CA ILE A 73 8.61 10.59 0.78
C ILE A 73 9.03 9.16 1.16
N ARG A 74 9.84 9.03 2.23
CA ARG A 74 10.15 7.75 2.88
C ARG A 74 9.73 7.76 4.33
N ILE A 75 9.06 6.69 4.75
CA ILE A 75 8.74 6.44 6.16
C ILE A 75 9.32 5.10 6.62
N ALA A 76 9.61 5.00 7.91
CA ALA A 76 9.89 3.76 8.61
C ALA A 76 8.96 3.64 9.82
N ALA A 77 8.26 2.51 9.95
CA ALA A 77 7.24 2.34 10.96
C ALA A 77 7.16 0.89 11.44
N THR A 78 6.47 0.72 12.56
CA THR A 78 6.13 -0.58 13.14
C THR A 78 4.61 -0.74 13.10
N SER A 79 4.14 -1.93 12.75
CA SER A 79 2.72 -2.31 12.85
C SER A 79 2.60 -3.68 13.48
N SER A 80 1.36 -4.10 13.73
CA SER A 80 1.05 -5.41 14.27
C SER A 80 -0.17 -5.98 13.59
N PHE A 81 -0.20 -7.30 13.42
CA PHE A 81 -1.38 -8.00 12.94
C PHE A 81 -1.67 -9.20 13.85
N THR A 82 -2.96 -9.52 13.98
CA THR A 82 -3.42 -10.65 14.78
C THR A 82 -4.08 -11.67 13.87
N PHE A 83 -3.76 -12.95 14.08
CA PHE A 83 -4.38 -14.07 13.38
C PHE A 83 -4.87 -15.13 14.38
N LYS A 84 -5.81 -15.96 13.93
CA LYS A 84 -6.40 -17.02 14.73
C LYS A 84 -5.87 -18.39 14.31
N TYR A 85 -5.09 -19.01 15.18
CA TYR A 85 -4.63 -20.40 15.05
C TYR A 85 -4.35 -20.97 16.44
N MET A 86 -5.20 -21.90 16.91
CA MET A 86 -5.15 -22.42 18.29
C MET A 86 -5.20 -21.31 19.38
N GLY A 87 -5.89 -20.20 19.08
CA GLY A 87 -5.90 -18.99 19.89
C GLY A 87 -5.65 -17.75 19.03
N ASN A 88 -5.69 -16.57 19.65
CA ASN A 88 -5.27 -15.33 19.00
C ASN A 88 -3.77 -15.17 19.22
N THR A 89 -3.03 -14.97 18.13
CA THR A 89 -1.60 -14.67 18.18
C THR A 89 -1.33 -13.38 17.43
N THR A 90 -0.59 -12.48 18.06
CA THR A 90 -0.22 -11.18 17.49
C THR A 90 1.26 -11.19 17.14
N TYR A 91 1.57 -10.76 15.92
CA TYR A 91 2.92 -10.55 15.43
C TYR A 91 3.10 -9.07 15.18
N ASP A 92 4.29 -8.58 15.46
CA ASP A 92 4.71 -7.24 15.14
C ASP A 92 5.61 -7.30 13.91
N TYR A 93 5.70 -6.19 13.18
CA TYR A 93 6.64 -6.06 12.08
C TYR A 93 7.08 -4.63 11.87
N ASP A 94 8.37 -4.47 11.60
CA ASP A 94 8.97 -3.24 11.14
C ASP A 94 8.97 -3.23 9.62
N TYR A 95 8.80 -2.05 9.03
CA TYR A 95 8.79 -1.89 7.58
C TYR A 95 9.18 -0.46 7.17
N ASN A 96 9.64 -0.32 5.93
CA ASN A 96 9.82 0.96 5.27
C ASN A 96 8.82 1.10 4.13
N VAL A 97 8.34 2.31 3.91
CA VAL A 97 7.54 2.67 2.72
C VAL A 97 8.22 3.80 1.98
N GLU A 98 8.29 3.65 0.67
CA GLU A 98 8.69 4.66 -0.30
C GLU A 98 7.50 5.07 -1.16
N ILE A 99 7.38 6.39 -1.35
CA ILE A 99 6.39 7.00 -2.20
C ILE A 99 7.13 7.95 -3.15
N ASP A 100 7.23 7.57 -4.41
CA ASP A 100 7.74 8.47 -5.46
C ASP A 100 6.57 9.15 -6.16
N ILE A 101 6.69 10.45 -6.39
CA ILE A 101 5.67 11.31 -6.97
C ILE A 101 6.20 11.85 -8.30
N ASN A 102 5.55 11.48 -9.39
CA ASN A 102 5.89 11.89 -10.74
C ASN A 102 4.78 12.77 -11.32
N ASP A 103 4.97 13.27 -12.54
CA ASP A 103 3.90 13.96 -13.24
C ASP A 103 2.83 12.92 -13.60
N GLU A 104 1.58 13.19 -13.19
CA GLU A 104 0.40 12.37 -13.46
C GLU A 104 0.44 10.94 -12.87
N SER A 105 1.41 10.62 -12.02
CA SER A 105 1.53 9.31 -11.41
C SER A 105 2.25 9.35 -10.08
N TRP A 106 2.04 8.30 -9.29
CA TRP A 106 2.78 8.08 -8.06
C TRP A 106 3.04 6.59 -7.91
N SER A 107 4.02 6.23 -7.10
CA SER A 107 4.36 4.83 -6.87
C SER A 107 4.50 4.53 -5.39
N TYR A 108 4.31 3.26 -5.06
CA TYR A 108 4.37 2.74 -3.71
C TYR A 108 5.31 1.55 -3.66
N ARG A 109 6.19 1.53 -2.68
CA ARG A 109 6.99 0.34 -2.36
C ARG A 109 7.06 0.16 -0.86
N ILE A 110 6.76 -1.05 -0.39
CA ILE A 110 7.06 -1.49 0.98
C ILE A 110 8.26 -2.42 0.94
N PHE A 111 9.23 -2.22 1.83
CA PHE A 111 10.50 -2.96 1.84
C PHE A 111 11.09 -3.05 3.25
N ASP A 112 12.18 -3.82 3.38
CA ASP A 112 12.86 -4.12 4.65
C ASP A 112 11.91 -4.60 5.75
N VAL A 113 10.96 -5.45 5.36
CA VAL A 113 9.95 -5.98 6.29
C VAL A 113 10.61 -7.02 7.21
N SER A 114 10.58 -6.73 8.51
CA SER A 114 11.10 -7.62 9.55
C SER A 114 9.98 -7.98 10.51
N MET A 115 9.54 -9.23 10.47
CA MET A 115 8.43 -9.73 11.30
C MET A 115 8.95 -10.46 12.52
N TYR A 116 8.32 -10.26 13.67
CA TYR A 116 8.71 -10.90 14.92
C TYR A 116 7.54 -11.18 15.85
N ARG A 117 7.70 -12.21 16.67
CA ARG A 117 6.78 -12.57 17.75
C ARG A 117 7.55 -12.54 19.06
N GLN A 118 7.15 -11.69 20.00
CA GLN A 118 7.84 -11.58 21.30
C GLN A 118 9.37 -11.41 21.15
N ARG A 119 9.79 -10.59 20.17
CA ARG A 119 11.19 -10.34 19.76
C ARG A 119 11.93 -11.51 19.09
N ILE A 120 11.23 -12.61 18.78
CA ILE A 120 11.79 -13.71 17.99
C ILE A 120 11.49 -13.45 16.52
N PRO A 121 12.50 -13.38 15.63
CA PRO A 121 12.29 -13.19 14.20
C PRO A 121 11.49 -14.34 13.58
N GLU A 122 10.57 -13.99 12.68
CA GLU A 122 9.68 -14.93 12.00
C GLU A 122 9.80 -14.76 10.48
N TYR A 123 9.86 -15.89 9.77
CA TYR A 123 10.16 -15.91 8.33
C TYR A 123 9.11 -16.71 7.56
N PHE A 124 8.66 -16.16 6.43
CA PHE A 124 7.74 -16.87 5.51
C PHE A 124 8.41 -17.98 4.70
N TYR A 125 9.74 -17.95 4.60
CA TYR A 125 10.53 -18.90 3.83
C TYR A 125 11.36 -19.80 4.75
N ASP A 126 11.68 -21.00 4.29
CA ASP A 126 12.65 -21.89 4.96
C ASP A 126 14.09 -21.55 4.54
N SER A 127 15.07 -22.24 5.14
CA SER A 127 16.49 -22.04 4.81
C SER A 127 16.88 -22.40 3.38
N LYS A 128 15.98 -23.02 2.61
CA LYS A 128 16.15 -23.35 1.19
C LYS A 128 15.39 -22.37 0.28
N GLY A 129 14.85 -21.29 0.83
CA GLY A 129 14.08 -20.29 0.08
C GLY A 129 12.68 -20.76 -0.33
N ARG A 130 12.17 -21.87 0.24
CA ARG A 130 10.83 -22.37 -0.09
C ARG A 130 9.82 -21.77 0.86
N MET A 131 8.67 -21.36 0.32
CA MET A 131 7.59 -20.82 1.13
C MET A 131 7.07 -21.86 2.11
N ARG A 132 6.88 -21.47 3.37
CA ARG A 132 6.29 -22.34 4.40
C ARG A 132 4.79 -22.50 4.15
N THR A 133 4.33 -23.72 3.98
CA THR A 133 2.95 -24.04 3.54
C THR A 133 2.04 -24.61 4.65
N GLY A 134 2.56 -24.78 5.88
CA GLY A 134 1.75 -25.26 7.00
C GLY A 134 0.54 -24.34 7.26
N LYS A 135 -0.59 -24.90 7.70
CA LYS A 135 -1.85 -24.15 7.94
C LYS A 135 -1.65 -22.87 8.77
N MET A 136 -0.79 -22.94 9.80
CA MET A 136 -0.41 -21.79 10.60
C MET A 136 0.24 -20.68 9.76
N TYR A 137 1.25 -21.02 8.96
CA TYR A 137 1.96 -20.07 8.10
C TYR A 137 1.06 -19.46 7.02
N LEU A 138 0.10 -20.23 6.48
CA LEU A 138 -0.90 -19.69 5.56
C LEU A 138 -1.76 -18.62 6.24
N LYS A 139 -2.18 -18.85 7.49
CA LYS A 139 -2.96 -17.86 8.27
C LYS A 139 -2.14 -16.63 8.64
N ILE A 140 -0.87 -16.82 9.03
CA ILE A 140 0.06 -15.71 9.28
C ILE A 140 0.20 -14.85 8.01
N ARG A 141 0.46 -15.49 6.87
CA ARG A 141 0.62 -14.80 5.58
C ARG A 141 -0.64 -14.05 5.16
N GLU A 142 -1.81 -14.68 5.27
CA GLU A 142 -3.10 -14.07 4.96
C GLU A 142 -3.33 -12.80 5.81
N SER A 143 -3.19 -12.89 7.14
CA SER A 143 -3.37 -11.75 8.03
C SER A 143 -2.33 -10.65 7.82
N PHE A 144 -1.06 -11.02 7.59
CA PHE A 144 0.00 -10.08 7.27
C PHE A 144 -0.28 -9.32 5.97
N LEU A 145 -0.63 -10.04 4.89
CA LEU A 145 -0.95 -9.42 3.60
C LEU A 145 -2.18 -8.52 3.70
N ASN A 146 -3.18 -8.88 4.50
CA ASN A 146 -4.34 -8.03 4.74
C ASN A 146 -3.94 -6.72 5.44
N ASP A 147 -3.03 -6.79 6.43
CA ASP A 147 -2.55 -5.61 7.15
C ASP A 147 -1.73 -4.67 6.24
N VAL A 148 -0.79 -5.23 5.47
CA VAL A 148 0.01 -4.47 4.49
C VAL A 148 -0.86 -3.84 3.41
N ASN A 149 -1.83 -4.59 2.87
CA ASN A 149 -2.78 -4.04 1.90
C ASN A 149 -3.65 -2.93 2.50
N ARG A 150 -4.06 -3.05 3.77
CA ARG A 150 -4.80 -1.98 4.45
C ARG A 150 -4.00 -0.67 4.49
N ILE A 151 -2.70 -0.75 4.76
CA ILE A 151 -1.81 0.43 4.76
C ILE A 151 -1.80 1.06 3.36
N TYR A 152 -1.54 0.27 2.32
CA TYR A 152 -1.52 0.74 0.94
C TYR A 152 -2.85 1.35 0.50
N PHE A 153 -3.98 0.67 0.76
CA PHE A 153 -5.30 1.17 0.41
C PHE A 153 -5.65 2.46 1.16
N SER A 154 -5.23 2.59 2.42
CA SER A 154 -5.42 3.84 3.17
C SER A 154 -4.67 5.02 2.56
N LEU A 155 -3.44 4.81 2.08
CA LEU A 155 -2.69 5.85 1.37
C LEU A 155 -3.38 6.21 0.05
N ASN A 156 -3.76 5.19 -0.72
CA ASN A 156 -4.43 5.38 -1.99
C ASN A 156 -5.74 6.17 -1.82
N GLU A 157 -6.53 5.90 -0.78
CA GLU A 157 -7.75 6.66 -0.48
C GLU A 157 -7.45 8.15 -0.24
N PHE A 158 -6.36 8.48 0.46
CA PHE A 158 -5.95 9.87 0.67
C PHE A 158 -5.48 10.56 -0.61
N ILE A 159 -4.74 9.84 -1.46
CA ILE A 159 -4.22 10.39 -2.70
C ILE A 159 -5.33 10.61 -3.74
N ASN A 160 -6.39 9.79 -3.77
CA ASN A 160 -7.45 9.88 -4.77
C ASN A 160 -8.71 10.66 -4.33
N LYS A 161 -8.75 11.17 -3.09
CA LYS A 161 -9.82 12.06 -2.61
C LYS A 161 -9.79 13.42 -3.29
#